data_AF-A0A2S7SSC4-F1
#
_entry.id   AF-A0A2S7SSC4-F1
#
_cell.length_a   1.000
_cell.length_b   1.000
_cell.length_c   1.000
_cell.angle_alpha   90.00
_cell.angle_beta   90.00
_cell.angle_gamma   90.00
#
_symmetry.space_group_name_H-M   'P 1'
#
loop_
_entity.id
_entity.type
_entity.pdbx_description
1 polymer ?
#
loop_
_entity_poly.entity_id
_entity_poly.type
_entity_poly.pdbx_seq_one_letter_code
_entity_poly.pdbx_strand_id
1 'polypeptide(L)'
;MTQKDKQEMQQKREYARIMYVHGNLNQIAIAVELNVSEQTISEWKKDGKWERLKTGKTISDQEIVAQLEELLQLLIDQGKKYLEDDDPKTNPDADRIIKTTKAIAYLKKKAGPAQMYQTGIAFITWLGKENSEIARQVAPLFQAFIRSLV
;
A
#
# COMPACT_ATOMS: atom_id res chain seq x y z
N MET A 1 21.35 23.32 13.41
CA MET A 1 20.22 22.70 12.67
C MET A 1 18.96 23.45 13.06
N THR A 2 18.33 24.13 12.10
CA THR A 2 17.14 24.95 12.37
C THR A 2 15.92 24.06 12.58
N GLN A 3 14.86 24.60 13.18
CA GLN A 3 13.61 23.87 13.46
C GLN A 3 12.93 23.39 12.16
N LYS A 4 13.16 24.12 11.06
CA LYS A 4 12.72 23.78 9.70
C LYS A 4 13.43 22.55 9.15
N ASP A 5 14.76 22.45 9.33
CA ASP A 5 15.56 21.31 8.87
C ASP A 5 15.15 20.00 9.58
N LYS A 6 14.77 20.09 10.87
CA LYS A 6 14.25 18.94 11.63
C LYS A 6 12.93 18.42 11.08
N GLN A 7 11.99 19.31 10.73
CA GLN A 7 10.70 18.92 10.15
C GLN A 7 10.87 18.27 8.78
N GLU A 8 11.73 18.83 7.92
CA GLU A 8 11.99 18.27 6.59
C GLU A 8 12.58 16.85 6.68
N MET A 9 13.53 16.63 7.59
CA MET A 9 14.10 15.29 7.81
C MET A 9 13.08 14.29 8.36
N GLN A 10 12.13 14.74 9.18
CA GLN A 10 11.04 13.89 9.68
C GLN A 10 10.10 13.46 8.55
N GLN A 11 9.78 14.38 7.64
CA GLN A 11 8.97 14.07 6.45
C GLN A 11 9.68 13.08 5.52
N LYS A 12 10.97 13.28 5.24
CA LYS A 12 11.79 12.35 4.45
C LYS A 12 11.80 10.95 5.07
N ARG A 13 11.93 10.86 6.39
CA ARG A 13 11.92 9.58 7.10
C ARG A 13 10.60 8.84 6.99
N GLU A 14 9.47 9.52 7.09
CA GLU A 14 8.16 8.87 6.93
C GLU A 14 7.91 8.44 5.48
N TYR A 15 8.32 9.27 4.51
CA TYR A 15 8.24 8.92 3.09
C TYR A 15 9.10 7.69 2.74
N ALA A 16 10.33 7.63 3.26
CA ALA A 16 11.22 6.48 3.14
C ALA A 16 10.58 5.19 3.72
N ARG A 17 9.93 5.30 4.88
CA ARG A 17 9.24 4.17 5.52
C ARG A 17 8.13 3.64 4.63
N ILE A 18 7.30 4.50 4.05
CA ILE A 18 6.21 4.11 3.16
C ILE A 18 6.78 3.40 1.92
N MET A 19 7.78 3.98 1.28
CA MET A 19 8.43 3.38 0.11
C MET A 19 9.05 2.01 0.39
N TYR A 20 9.66 1.85 1.55
CA TYR A 20 10.33 0.61 1.94
C TYR A 20 9.35 -0.49 2.37
N VAL A 21 8.37 -0.14 3.23
CA VAL A 21 7.44 -1.08 3.87
C VAL A 21 6.22 -1.38 2.99
N HIS A 22 5.77 -0.43 2.18
CA HIS A 22 4.60 -0.57 1.31
C HIS A 22 4.95 -0.60 -0.17
N GLY A 23 5.95 0.18 -0.60
CA GLY A 23 6.36 0.24 -2.01
C GLY A 23 7.29 -0.89 -2.45
N ASN A 24 7.84 -1.70 -1.53
CA ASN A 24 8.88 -2.69 -1.80
C ASN A 24 10.14 -2.13 -2.50
N LEU A 25 10.39 -0.82 -2.40
CA LEU A 25 11.59 -0.22 -2.98
C LEU A 25 12.85 -0.63 -2.20
N ASN A 26 13.97 -0.71 -2.92
CA ASN A 26 15.28 -0.93 -2.32
C ASN A 26 15.80 0.36 -1.66
N GLN A 27 16.74 0.23 -0.71
CA GLN A 27 17.24 1.37 0.08
C GLN A 27 17.98 2.39 -0.80
N ILE A 28 18.67 1.93 -1.84
CA ILE A 28 19.42 2.76 -2.79
C ILE A 28 18.48 3.70 -3.56
N ALA A 29 17.37 3.18 -4.10
CA ALA A 29 16.39 3.95 -4.84
C ALA A 29 15.71 4.99 -3.96
N ILE A 30 15.39 4.63 -2.71
CA ILE A 30 14.80 5.55 -1.73
C ILE A 30 15.80 6.66 -1.38
N ALA A 31 17.09 6.33 -1.23
CA ALA A 31 18.14 7.30 -0.93
C ALA A 31 18.30 8.34 -2.06
N VAL A 32 18.32 7.89 -3.31
CA VAL A 32 18.37 8.77 -4.50
C VAL A 32 17.14 9.67 -4.55
N GLU A 33 15.95 9.11 -4.37
CA GLU A 33 14.67 9.83 -4.44
C GLU A 33 14.53 10.91 -3.37
N LEU A 34 15.04 10.65 -2.16
CA LEU A 34 14.94 11.58 -1.03
C LEU A 34 16.15 12.50 -0.86
N ASN A 35 17.15 12.35 -1.74
CA ASN A 35 18.44 13.04 -1.69
C ASN A 35 19.10 12.91 -0.31
N VAL A 36 19.19 11.67 0.19
CA VAL A 36 19.88 11.30 1.43
C VAL A 36 20.85 10.15 1.16
N SER A 37 21.77 9.86 2.07
CA SER A 37 22.65 8.71 1.91
C SER A 37 21.92 7.39 2.16
N GLU A 38 22.36 6.31 1.52
CA GLU A 38 21.84 4.97 1.81
C GLU A 38 22.02 4.57 3.28
N GLN A 39 23.11 5.04 3.89
CA GLN A 39 23.39 4.83 5.32
C GLN A 39 22.30 5.47 6.21
N THR A 40 21.82 6.67 5.87
CA THR A 40 20.70 7.31 6.57
C THR A 40 19.41 6.49 6.47
N ILE A 41 19.13 5.90 5.29
CA ILE A 41 17.98 4.99 5.12
C ILE A 41 18.15 3.72 5.96
N SER A 42 19.36 3.15 5.99
CA SER A 42 19.69 1.97 6.79
C SER A 42 19.50 2.21 8.29
N GLU A 43 19.92 3.38 8.79
CA GLU A 43 19.71 3.79 10.18
C GLU A 43 18.22 3.92 10.50
N TRP A 44 17.44 4.61 9.66
CA TRP A 44 16.00 4.75 9.87
C TRP A 44 15.25 3.42 9.83
N LYS A 45 15.64 2.53 8.92
CA LYS A 45 15.13 1.18 8.80
C LYS A 45 15.36 0.39 10.08
N LYS A 46 16.58 0.46 10.63
CA LYS A 46 16.96 -0.22 11.87
C LYS A 46 16.20 0.35 13.06
N ASP A 47 16.21 1.67 13.23
CA ASP A 47 15.54 2.38 14.34
C ASP A 47 14.03 2.15 14.33
N GLY A 48 13.42 2.22 13.14
CA GLY A 48 11.98 2.05 12.95
C GLY A 48 11.54 0.59 12.85
N LYS A 49 12.47 -0.38 12.92
CA LYS A 49 12.20 -1.82 12.74
C LYS A 49 11.39 -2.11 11.48
N TRP A 50 11.68 -1.41 10.39
CA TRP A 50 10.88 -1.47 9.16
C TRP A 50 10.90 -2.87 8.55
N GLU A 51 11.95 -3.65 8.79
CA GLU A 51 12.02 -5.01 8.30
C GLU A 51 11.02 -5.95 8.96
N ARG A 52 10.70 -5.72 10.24
CA ARG A 52 9.61 -6.42 10.92
C ARG A 52 8.24 -5.95 10.42
N LEU A 53 8.10 -4.66 10.09
CA LEU A 53 6.88 -4.13 9.49
C LEU A 53 6.66 -4.66 8.06
N LYS A 54 7.74 -4.98 7.35
CA LYS A 54 7.74 -5.55 6.01
C LYS A 54 7.48 -7.07 6.04
N THR A 55 8.14 -7.81 6.92
CA THR A 55 7.94 -9.27 7.11
C THR A 55 6.63 -9.63 7.81
N GLY A 56 6.02 -8.72 8.59
CA GLY A 56 4.65 -8.87 9.07
C GLY A 56 3.59 -8.86 7.95
N LYS A 57 3.99 -8.59 6.70
CA LYS A 57 3.16 -8.56 5.49
C LYS A 57 3.48 -9.69 4.50
N THR A 58 3.90 -10.87 4.97
CA THR A 58 4.11 -12.02 4.06
C THR A 58 2.79 -12.50 3.41
N ILE A 59 1.64 -11.98 3.82
CA ILE A 59 0.40 -12.03 3.04
C ILE A 59 0.20 -10.63 2.45
N SER A 60 0.24 -10.52 1.12
CA SER A 60 -0.05 -9.28 0.42
C SER A 60 -1.49 -8.83 0.67
N ASP A 61 -1.75 -7.52 0.64
CA ASP A 61 -3.12 -7.00 0.77
C ASP A 61 -4.06 -7.60 -0.30
N GLN A 62 -3.52 -7.96 -1.48
CA GLN A 62 -4.26 -8.67 -2.53
C GLN A 62 -4.63 -10.10 -2.14
N GLU A 63 -3.71 -10.85 -1.54
CA GLU A 63 -3.99 -12.19 -1.01
C GLU A 63 -4.97 -12.15 0.17
N ILE A 64 -4.90 -11.13 1.03
CA ILE A 64 -5.89 -10.93 2.10
C ILE A 64 -7.28 -10.62 1.50
N VAL A 65 -7.34 -9.77 0.47
CA VAL A 65 -8.60 -9.50 -0.25
C VAL A 65 -9.16 -10.79 -0.86
N ALA A 66 -8.34 -11.60 -1.54
CA ALA A 66 -8.77 -12.85 -2.13
C ALA A 66 -9.33 -13.84 -1.08
N GLN A 67 -8.66 -13.98 0.07
CA GLN A 67 -9.14 -14.83 1.17
C GLN A 67 -10.44 -14.30 1.79
N LEU A 68 -10.59 -12.98 1.95
CA LEU A 68 -11.83 -12.40 2.46
C LEU A 68 -12.99 -12.50 1.46
N GLU A 69 -12.71 -12.43 0.16
CA GLU A 69 -13.71 -12.65 -0.89
C GLU A 69 -14.21 -14.10 -0.90
N GLU A 70 -13.31 -15.08 -0.74
CA GLU A 70 -13.66 -16.49 -0.58
C GLU A 70 -14.51 -16.72 0.67
N LEU A 71 -14.13 -16.11 1.81
CA LEU A 71 -14.91 -16.16 3.04
C LEU A 71 -16.30 -15.53 2.84
N LEU A 72 -16.40 -14.41 2.13
CA LEU A 72 -17.69 -13.76 1.85
C LEU A 72 -18.60 -14.66 1.00
N GLN A 73 -18.06 -15.35 -0.01
CA GLN A 73 -18.84 -16.32 -0.81
C GLN A 73 -19.38 -17.45 0.05
N LEU A 74 -18.55 -18.05 0.90
CA LEU A 74 -18.98 -19.11 1.82
C LEU A 74 -20.12 -18.65 2.73
N LEU A 75 -20.06 -17.43 3.28
CA LEU A 75 -21.11 -16.86 4.12
C LEU A 75 -22.42 -16.61 3.33
N ILE A 76 -22.32 -16.16 2.09
CA ILE A 76 -23.49 -15.95 1.21
C ILE A 76 -24.15 -17.28 0.86
N ASP A 77 -23.37 -18.32 0.56
CA ASP A 77 -23.90 -19.64 0.19
C ASP A 77 -24.52 -20.36 1.39
N GLN A 78 -24.00 -20.15 2.61
CA GLN A 78 -24.70 -20.56 3.84
C GLN A 78 -26.07 -19.88 3.94
N GLY A 79 -26.15 -18.59 3.64
CA GLY A 79 -27.40 -17.86 3.62
C GLY A 79 -28.42 -18.35 2.60
N LYS A 80 -27.97 -18.73 1.40
CA LYS A 80 -28.85 -19.35 0.40
C LYS A 80 -29.41 -20.69 0.90
N LYS A 81 -28.56 -21.55 1.47
CA LYS A 81 -29.01 -22.83 2.05
C LYS A 81 -30.01 -22.64 3.19
N TYR A 82 -29.82 -21.63 4.02
CA TYR A 82 -30.80 -21.30 5.06
C TYR A 82 -32.18 -20.94 4.46
N LEU A 83 -32.21 -20.16 3.38
CA LEU A 83 -33.45 -19.82 2.69
C LEU A 83 -34.14 -21.03 2.04
N GLU A 84 -33.39 -22.08 1.70
CA GLU A 84 -33.91 -23.31 1.09
C GLU A 84 -34.41 -24.31 2.15
N ASP A 85 -33.64 -24.50 3.23
CA ASP A 85 -33.86 -25.60 4.19
C ASP A 85 -34.51 -25.14 5.52
N ASP A 86 -34.58 -23.83 5.78
CA ASP A 86 -35.03 -23.20 7.05
C ASP A 86 -34.37 -23.78 8.32
N ASP A 87 -33.17 -24.37 8.19
CA ASP A 87 -32.40 -24.92 9.31
C ASP A 87 -31.67 -23.80 10.08
N PRO A 88 -32.00 -23.53 11.35
CA PRO A 88 -31.32 -22.51 12.14
C PRO A 88 -29.81 -22.70 12.26
N LYS A 89 -29.28 -23.91 12.01
CA LYS A 89 -27.84 -24.21 12.01
C LYS A 89 -27.10 -23.69 10.78
N THR A 90 -27.81 -23.40 9.68
CA THR A 90 -27.24 -22.83 8.45
C THR A 90 -27.44 -21.31 8.37
N ASN A 91 -28.08 -20.70 9.37
CA ASN A 91 -28.35 -19.27 9.42
C ASN A 91 -27.05 -18.44 9.30
N PRO A 92 -26.91 -17.61 8.24
CA PRO A 92 -25.72 -16.82 8.02
C PRO A 92 -25.63 -15.69 9.05
N ASP A 93 -24.44 -15.51 9.62
CA ASP A 93 -24.17 -14.36 10.49
C ASP A 93 -24.07 -13.08 9.63
N ALA A 94 -25.19 -12.36 9.55
CA ALA A 94 -25.31 -11.11 8.79
C ALA A 94 -24.30 -10.04 9.24
N ASP A 95 -23.96 -9.99 10.54
CA ASP A 95 -22.96 -9.06 11.05
C ASP A 95 -21.55 -9.44 10.54
N ARG A 96 -21.25 -10.74 10.47
CA ARG A 96 -20.02 -11.25 9.86
C ARG A 96 -19.93 -10.90 8.38
N ILE A 97 -21.02 -11.02 7.62
CA ILE A 97 -21.08 -10.61 6.20
C ILE A 97 -20.75 -9.11 6.09
N ILE A 98 -21.43 -8.26 6.85
CA ILE A 98 -21.24 -6.81 6.83
C ILE A 98 -19.78 -6.44 7.17
N LYS A 99 -19.18 -7.07 8.18
CA LYS A 99 -17.80 -6.83 8.59
C LYS A 99 -16.79 -7.26 7.51
N THR A 100 -16.98 -8.44 6.93
CA THR A 100 -16.12 -8.95 5.85
C THR A 100 -16.21 -8.04 4.61
N THR A 101 -17.41 -7.62 4.21
CA THR A 101 -17.60 -6.68 3.09
C THR A 101 -16.92 -5.33 3.36
N LYS A 102 -17.05 -4.78 4.57
CA LYS A 102 -16.38 -3.53 4.97
C LYS A 102 -14.85 -3.67 4.95
N ALA A 103 -14.31 -4.81 5.40
CA ALA A 103 -12.88 -5.08 5.37
C ALA A 103 -12.34 -5.17 3.94
N ILE A 104 -13.05 -5.86 3.04
CA ILE A 104 -12.72 -5.91 1.60
C ILE A 104 -12.73 -4.50 1.00
N ALA A 105 -13.80 -3.73 1.22
CA ALA A 105 -13.90 -2.36 0.70
C ALA A 105 -12.78 -1.45 1.22
N TYR A 106 -12.41 -1.59 2.50
CA TYR A 106 -11.30 -0.88 3.10
C TYR A 106 -9.97 -1.27 2.48
N LEU A 107 -9.68 -2.57 2.33
CA LEU A 107 -8.43 -3.06 1.75
C LEU A 107 -8.32 -2.75 0.25
N LYS A 108 -9.41 -2.82 -0.51
CA LYS A 108 -9.46 -2.36 -1.91
C LYS A 108 -9.26 -0.86 -2.04
N LYS A 109 -9.74 -0.05 -1.09
CA LYS A 109 -9.36 1.38 -0.99
C LYS A 109 -7.89 1.57 -0.61
N LYS A 110 -7.35 0.70 0.26
CA LYS A 110 -5.96 0.73 0.72
C LYS A 110 -4.95 0.24 -0.31
N ALA A 111 -5.41 -0.53 -1.31
CA ALA A 111 -4.68 -0.76 -2.56
C ALA A 111 -4.38 0.54 -3.34
N GLY A 112 -4.88 1.68 -2.87
CA GLY A 112 -4.22 2.93 -2.50
C GLY A 112 -2.93 3.45 -3.18
N PRO A 113 -2.50 4.67 -2.77
CA PRO A 113 -1.43 5.46 -3.39
C PRO A 113 -0.12 4.72 -3.67
N ALA A 114 0.18 3.65 -2.92
CA ALA A 114 1.35 2.80 -3.11
C ALA A 114 1.33 2.05 -4.46
N GLN A 115 0.19 1.49 -4.86
CA GLN A 115 0.04 0.80 -6.14
C GLN A 115 0.11 1.82 -7.30
N MET A 116 -0.57 2.96 -7.13
CA MET A 116 -0.51 4.06 -8.11
C MET A 116 0.93 4.56 -8.27
N TYR A 117 1.65 4.76 -7.16
CA TYR A 117 3.06 5.15 -7.16
C TYR A 117 3.92 4.14 -7.92
N GLN A 118 3.78 2.83 -7.66
CA GLN A 118 4.50 1.79 -8.40
C GLN A 118 4.20 1.84 -9.91
N THR A 119 2.92 1.91 -10.29
CA THR A 119 2.52 1.99 -11.70
C THR A 119 3.05 3.26 -12.36
N GLY A 120 3.02 4.41 -11.68
CA GLY A 120 3.52 5.66 -12.22
C GLY A 120 5.03 5.73 -12.34
N ILE A 121 5.79 5.15 -11.40
CA ILE A 121 7.25 5.02 -11.53
C ILE A 121 7.61 4.13 -12.72
N ALA A 122 6.91 3.00 -12.91
CA ALA A 122 7.10 2.13 -14.06
C ALA A 122 6.79 2.87 -15.38
N PHE A 123 5.69 3.63 -15.41
CA PHE A 123 5.29 4.45 -16.54
C PHE A 123 6.30 5.55 -16.87
N ILE A 124 6.75 6.32 -15.87
CA ILE A 124 7.77 7.38 -16.04
C ILE A 124 9.10 6.78 -16.52
N THR A 125 9.47 5.60 -16.00
CA THR A 125 10.70 4.90 -16.41
C THR A 125 10.64 4.46 -17.87
N TRP A 126 9.49 3.91 -18.31
CA TRP A 126 9.26 3.59 -19.72
C TRP A 126 9.26 4.85 -20.58
N LEU A 127 8.54 5.89 -20.16
CA LEU A 127 8.46 7.17 -20.85
C LEU A 127 9.82 7.83 -21.00
N GLY A 128 10.73 7.68 -20.04
CA GLY A 128 12.10 8.19 -20.13
C GLY A 128 12.95 7.51 -21.21
N LYS A 129 12.64 6.27 -21.59
CA LYS A 129 13.28 5.56 -22.71
C LYS A 129 12.77 6.04 -24.06
N GLU A 130 11.50 6.39 -24.14
CA GLU A 130 10.86 6.90 -25.36
C GLU A 130 11.14 8.40 -25.58
N ASN A 131 11.00 9.19 -24.52
CA ASN A 131 11.16 10.64 -24.53
C ASN A 131 11.53 11.17 -23.14
N SER A 132 12.82 11.42 -22.94
CA SER A 132 13.36 11.89 -21.66
C SER A 132 12.87 13.28 -21.24
N GLU A 133 12.52 14.14 -22.21
CA GLU A 133 12.05 15.49 -21.92
C GLU A 133 10.61 15.49 -21.39
N ILE A 134 9.72 14.71 -22.00
CA ILE A 134 8.35 14.54 -21.50
C ILE A 134 8.38 13.85 -20.14
N ALA A 135 9.21 12.82 -19.94
CA ALA A 135 9.35 12.17 -18.64
C ALA A 135 9.74 13.16 -17.52
N ARG A 136 10.63 14.12 -17.83
CA ARG A 136 11.08 15.15 -16.89
C ARG A 136 9.97 16.14 -16.50
N GLN A 137 9.03 16.39 -17.39
CA GLN A 137 7.85 17.23 -17.13
C GLN A 137 6.77 16.45 -16.37
N VAL A 138 6.55 15.17 -16.70
CA VAL A 138 5.49 14.33 -16.12
C VAL A 138 5.82 13.85 -14.70
N ALA A 139 7.09 13.52 -14.42
CA ALA A 139 7.52 13.01 -13.11
C ALA A 139 7.14 13.89 -11.92
N PRO A 140 7.41 15.22 -11.90
CA PRO A 140 7.02 16.08 -10.79
C PRO A 140 5.50 16.25 -10.67
N LEU A 141 4.75 16.24 -11.79
CA LEU A 141 3.29 16.28 -11.77
C LEU A 141 2.69 15.01 -11.16
N PHE A 142 3.24 13.86 -11.53
CA PHE A 142 2.84 12.57 -10.97
C PHE A 142 3.15 12.48 -9.47
N GLN A 143 4.34 12.94 -9.03
CA GLN A 143 4.65 13.05 -7.61
C GLN A 143 3.70 13.98 -6.87
N ALA A 144 3.35 15.14 -7.44
CA ALA A 144 2.39 16.07 -6.84
C ALA A 144 0.99 15.45 -6.71
N PHE A 145 0.56 14.69 -7.71
CA PHE A 145 -0.67 13.90 -7.68
C PHE A 145 -0.63 12.84 -6.58
N ILE A 146 0.45 12.05 -6.45
CA ILE A 146 0.56 11.05 -5.38
C ILE A 146 0.52 11.72 -4.00
N ARG A 147 1.15 12.89 -3.84
CA ARG A 147 1.11 13.66 -2.58
C ARG A 147 -0.28 14.18 -2.22
N SER A 148 -1.18 14.39 -3.19
CA SER A 148 -2.56 14.85 -2.89
C SER A 148 -3.50 13.72 -2.47
N LEU A 149 -3.09 12.46 -2.66
CA LEU A 149 -3.86 11.28 -2.28
C LEU A 149 -3.56 10.78 -0.85
N VAL A 150 -2.60 11.41 -0.16
CA VAL A 150 -2.14 11.08 1.19
C VAL A 150 -2.50 12.22 2.14
#